data_AF-A0A8T9B773-F1
#
_entry.id   AF-A0A8T9B773-F1
#
_cell.length_a   1.000
_cell.length_b   1.000
_cell.length_c   1.000
_cell.angle_alpha   90.00
_cell.angle_beta   90.00
_cell.angle_gamma   90.00
#
_symmetry.space_group_name_H-M   'P 1'
#
loop_
_entity.id
_entity.type
_entity.pdbx_description
1 polymer ?
#
loop_
_entity_poly.entity_id
_entity_poly.type
_entity_poly.pdbx_seq_one_letter_code
_entity_poly.pdbx_strand_id
1 'polypeptide(L)'
;MRLIIRDDPTQASSYIAKYVIDRIQAFNPTKEHPFVLGLPTGSSPVGIYKILVQKYKAGEISFENVVTFNMDEYIGIPREHPESYHTFMYKHFFSHVNVHPSNIHILNGNAPDLEAECVQYEAAIKKAGGIDLFLGGIGPDGHIAFNEPGSSLASRTRVKTLAYDTIIANSRFFDNDLDKVPKMALTVGVQTVLEAREVVIIITGAHKSLALKKCIEDGVNHMWTLSSLQLHPHPMIVVDEDATLELQVKTVKYFKSIEAVASSQGFEQILPSKIRTGPRTTALNSTYSPSKPATTTPAKEEPSILSPQPLTSTLLARRRRSIRFVAIRRSWCRIVWGVGLLRFRV
;
A
#
# COMPACT_ATOMS: atom_id res chain seq x y z
N MET A 1 6.40 -12.45 -3.46
CA MET A 1 6.30 -11.27 -4.35
C MET A 1 7.27 -11.40 -5.50
N ARG A 2 7.01 -10.70 -6.60
CA ARG A 2 7.95 -10.51 -7.72
C ARG A 2 8.45 -9.07 -7.74
N LEU A 3 9.76 -8.89 -7.95
CA LEU A 3 10.35 -7.58 -8.22
C LEU A 3 11.06 -7.66 -9.57
N ILE A 4 10.56 -6.90 -10.52
CA ILE A 4 11.04 -6.86 -11.90
C ILE A 4 11.83 -5.58 -12.08
N ILE A 5 13.13 -5.70 -12.35
CA ILE A 5 14.02 -4.55 -12.52
C ILE A 5 14.31 -4.38 -14.01
N ARG A 6 14.11 -3.16 -14.52
CA ARG A 6 14.39 -2.75 -15.89
C ARG A 6 15.35 -1.58 -15.90
N ASP A 7 16.04 -1.35 -17.02
CA ASP A 7 17.08 -0.33 -17.06
C ASP A 7 16.50 1.08 -16.88
N ASP A 8 15.30 1.32 -17.41
CA ASP A 8 14.70 2.64 -17.47
C ASP A 8 13.15 2.63 -17.31
N PRO A 9 12.52 3.79 -17.05
CA PRO A 9 11.07 3.91 -16.90
C PRO A 9 10.24 3.44 -18.11
N THR A 10 10.80 3.55 -19.33
CA THR A 10 10.11 3.15 -20.56
C THR A 10 10.05 1.63 -20.66
N GLN A 11 11.14 0.94 -20.34
CA GLN A 11 11.17 -0.51 -20.27
C GLN A 11 10.29 -1.06 -19.15
N ALA A 12 10.27 -0.41 -17.97
CA ALA A 12 9.35 -0.74 -16.88
C ALA A 12 7.88 -0.61 -17.32
N SER A 13 7.54 0.49 -17.98
CA SER A 13 6.20 0.74 -18.53
C SER A 13 5.81 -0.29 -19.60
N SER A 14 6.74 -0.62 -20.50
CA SER A 14 6.53 -1.60 -21.57
C SER A 14 6.28 -3.00 -21.02
N TYR A 15 7.01 -3.38 -19.98
CA TYR A 15 6.82 -4.66 -19.31
C TYR A 15 5.41 -4.77 -18.70
N ILE A 16 4.96 -3.75 -17.95
CA ILE A 16 3.61 -3.77 -17.38
C ILE A 16 2.53 -3.73 -18.46
N ALA A 17 2.69 -2.90 -19.50
CA ALA A 17 1.72 -2.83 -20.59
C ALA A 17 1.54 -4.19 -21.27
N LYS A 18 2.66 -4.89 -21.55
CA LYS A 18 2.62 -6.27 -22.05
C LYS A 18 1.91 -7.19 -21.06
N TYR A 19 2.24 -7.12 -19.78
CA TYR A 19 1.61 -7.96 -18.76
C TYR A 19 0.09 -7.75 -18.71
N VAL A 20 -0.38 -6.51 -18.73
CA VAL A 20 -1.82 -6.18 -18.74
C VAL A 20 -2.50 -6.75 -20.00
N ILE A 21 -1.88 -6.61 -21.17
CA ILE A 21 -2.40 -7.17 -22.43
C ILE A 21 -2.50 -8.70 -22.35
N ASP A 22 -1.43 -9.37 -21.94
CA ASP A 22 -1.38 -10.82 -21.80
C ASP A 22 -2.46 -11.30 -20.80
N ARG A 23 -2.69 -10.54 -19.72
CA ARG A 23 -3.69 -10.87 -18.71
C ARG A 23 -5.12 -10.75 -19.25
N ILE A 24 -5.43 -9.68 -19.98
CA ILE A 24 -6.74 -9.49 -20.60
C ILE A 24 -6.98 -10.56 -21.67
N GLN A 25 -6.02 -10.79 -22.57
CA GLN A 25 -6.14 -11.80 -23.64
C GLN A 25 -6.31 -13.20 -23.06
N ALA A 26 -5.51 -13.57 -22.06
CA ALA A 26 -5.61 -14.87 -21.42
C ALA A 26 -6.92 -15.07 -20.65
N PHE A 27 -7.50 -13.98 -20.12
CA PHE A 27 -8.82 -14.01 -19.48
C PHE A 27 -9.94 -14.15 -20.51
N ASN A 28 -9.74 -13.64 -21.72
CA ASN A 28 -10.69 -13.68 -22.82
C ASN A 28 -12.09 -13.12 -22.43
N PRO A 29 -12.17 -11.84 -22.05
CA PRO A 29 -13.37 -11.28 -21.45
C PRO A 29 -14.55 -11.21 -22.42
N THR A 30 -15.73 -11.55 -21.90
CA THR A 30 -17.01 -11.38 -22.58
C THR A 30 -17.86 -10.37 -21.84
N LYS A 31 -19.02 -10.00 -22.40
CA LYS A 31 -19.95 -9.09 -21.73
C LYS A 31 -20.47 -9.63 -20.40
N GLU A 32 -20.69 -10.95 -20.32
CA GLU A 32 -21.18 -11.65 -19.12
C GLU A 32 -20.06 -11.94 -18.12
N HIS A 33 -18.81 -11.97 -18.58
CA HIS A 33 -17.63 -12.23 -17.77
C HIS A 33 -16.52 -11.23 -18.15
N PRO A 34 -16.66 -9.96 -17.75
CA PRO A 34 -15.70 -8.92 -18.09
C PRO A 34 -14.41 -9.05 -17.28
N PHE A 35 -13.32 -8.48 -17.78
CA PHE A 35 -12.07 -8.36 -17.01
C PHE A 35 -12.11 -7.09 -16.17
N VAL A 36 -11.89 -7.19 -14.85
CA VAL A 36 -11.97 -6.04 -13.94
C VAL A 36 -10.59 -5.50 -13.61
N LEU A 37 -10.32 -4.25 -13.99
CA LEU A 37 -9.01 -3.60 -13.92
C LEU A 37 -9.03 -2.39 -12.97
N GLY A 38 -8.23 -2.45 -11.91
CA GLY A 38 -7.94 -1.30 -11.05
C GLY A 38 -6.88 -0.40 -11.69
N LEU A 39 -7.07 0.91 -11.70
CA LEU A 39 -6.22 1.86 -12.44
C LEU A 39 -5.73 3.04 -11.56
N PRO A 40 -4.45 3.44 -11.69
CA PRO A 40 -3.92 4.61 -11.00
C PRO A 40 -3.84 5.85 -11.92
N THR A 41 -3.61 7.01 -11.32
CA THR A 41 -3.25 8.25 -12.02
C THR A 41 -1.80 8.64 -11.73
N GLY A 42 -1.42 9.87 -12.07
CA GLY A 42 -0.07 10.40 -11.84
C GLY A 42 0.90 10.11 -12.99
N SER A 43 2.15 10.54 -12.84
CA SER A 43 3.14 10.51 -13.92
C SER A 43 3.62 9.10 -14.28
N SER A 44 3.77 8.22 -13.29
CA SER A 44 4.30 6.86 -13.48
C SER A 44 3.49 6.00 -14.48
N PRO A 45 2.14 5.92 -14.42
CA PRO A 45 1.39 5.08 -15.35
C PRO A 45 1.21 5.67 -16.76
N VAL A 46 1.59 6.92 -17.03
CA VAL A 46 1.39 7.56 -18.35
C VAL A 46 2.08 6.77 -19.46
N GLY A 47 3.28 6.24 -19.20
CA GLY A 47 4.00 5.39 -20.17
C GLY A 47 3.23 4.12 -20.51
N ILE A 48 2.63 3.48 -19.50
CA ILE A 48 1.79 2.28 -19.66
C ILE A 48 0.58 2.60 -20.53
N TYR A 49 -0.16 3.67 -20.20
CA TYR A 49 -1.35 4.07 -20.97
C TYR A 49 -1.04 4.35 -22.44
N LYS A 50 0.06 5.05 -22.73
CA LYS A 50 0.48 5.30 -24.12
C LYS A 50 0.68 4.01 -24.90
N ILE A 51 1.32 3.01 -24.28
CA ILE A 51 1.57 1.71 -24.93
C ILE A 51 0.26 0.93 -25.11
N LEU A 52 -0.61 0.91 -24.10
CA LEU A 52 -1.93 0.25 -24.22
C LEU A 52 -2.77 0.87 -25.35
N VAL A 53 -2.77 2.19 -25.48
CA VAL A 53 -3.45 2.91 -26.57
C VAL A 53 -2.84 2.55 -27.92
N GLN A 54 -1.51 2.53 -28.04
CA GLN A 54 -0.83 2.13 -29.28
C GLN A 54 -1.21 0.71 -29.69
N LYS A 55 -1.22 -0.22 -28.72
CA LYS A 55 -1.56 -1.62 -28.95
C LYS A 55 -3.03 -1.82 -29.33
N TYR A 56 -3.94 -1.05 -28.73
CA TYR A 56 -5.34 -1.01 -29.15
C TYR A 56 -5.47 -0.51 -30.60
N LYS A 57 -4.82 0.61 -30.95
CA LYS A 57 -4.86 1.17 -32.31
C LYS A 57 -4.23 0.25 -33.36
N ALA A 58 -3.31 -0.62 -32.95
CA ALA A 58 -2.73 -1.66 -33.79
C ALA A 58 -3.62 -2.93 -33.92
N GLY A 59 -4.77 -2.98 -33.24
CA GLY A 59 -5.68 -4.14 -33.25
C GLY A 59 -5.21 -5.32 -32.40
N GLU A 60 -4.21 -5.13 -31.53
CA GLU A 60 -3.63 -6.20 -30.71
C GLU A 60 -4.42 -6.49 -29.42
N ILE A 61 -5.25 -5.55 -28.97
CA ILE A 61 -6.03 -5.66 -27.73
C ILE A 61 -7.37 -4.91 -27.86
N SER A 62 -8.40 -5.37 -27.15
CA SER A 62 -9.70 -4.71 -27.03
C SER A 62 -10.04 -4.47 -25.56
N PHE A 63 -10.67 -3.33 -25.27
CA PHE A 63 -11.15 -2.94 -23.95
C PHE A 63 -12.68 -2.95 -23.84
N GLU A 64 -13.39 -3.45 -24.85
CA GLU A 64 -14.86 -3.47 -24.91
C GLU A 64 -15.49 -4.18 -23.70
N ASN A 65 -14.93 -5.32 -23.30
CA ASN A 65 -15.39 -6.12 -22.15
C ASN A 65 -14.49 -5.94 -20.92
N VAL A 66 -13.88 -4.76 -20.76
CA VAL A 66 -13.11 -4.39 -19.57
C VAL A 66 -13.94 -3.44 -18.71
N VAL A 67 -13.95 -3.70 -17.40
CA VAL A 67 -14.54 -2.81 -16.38
C VAL A 67 -13.40 -2.21 -15.56
N THR A 68 -13.40 -0.89 -15.39
CA THR A 68 -12.31 -0.17 -14.74
C THR A 68 -12.74 0.48 -13.44
N PHE A 69 -11.87 0.45 -12.44
CA PHE A 69 -12.04 1.16 -11.17
C PHE A 69 -10.78 1.97 -10.87
N ASN A 70 -10.91 3.29 -10.83
CA ASN A 70 -9.82 4.17 -10.41
C ASN A 70 -9.61 4.14 -8.89
N MET A 71 -8.38 4.42 -8.45
CA MET A 71 -8.01 4.42 -7.03
C MET A 71 -8.64 5.56 -6.23
N ASP A 72 -8.81 6.73 -6.83
CA ASP A 72 -9.07 7.97 -6.10
C ASP A 72 -9.64 9.07 -7.00
N GLU A 73 -10.18 10.12 -6.37
CA GLU A 73 -10.52 11.41 -6.96
C GLU A 73 -10.46 12.51 -5.88
N TYR A 74 -10.06 13.72 -6.26
CA TYR A 74 -10.04 14.85 -5.33
C TYR A 74 -11.45 15.30 -4.95
N ILE A 75 -11.62 15.73 -3.69
CA ILE A 75 -12.90 16.29 -3.22
C ILE A 75 -12.98 17.77 -3.58
N GLY A 76 -14.13 18.19 -4.11
CA GLY A 76 -14.43 19.59 -4.40
C GLY A 76 -13.79 20.16 -5.67
N ILE A 77 -13.06 19.35 -6.44
CA ILE A 77 -12.53 19.77 -7.75
C ILE A 77 -13.61 19.56 -8.82
N PRO A 78 -13.86 20.51 -9.73
CA PRO A 78 -14.77 20.27 -10.85
C PRO A 78 -14.33 19.04 -11.67
N ARG A 79 -15.29 18.22 -12.10
CA ARG A 79 -15.01 16.99 -12.87
C ARG A 79 -14.29 17.27 -14.19
N GLU A 80 -14.53 18.43 -14.78
CA GLU A 80 -13.93 18.89 -16.03
C GLU A 80 -12.61 19.65 -15.80
N HIS A 81 -12.20 19.86 -14.54
CA HIS A 81 -10.94 20.52 -14.23
C HIS A 81 -9.78 19.76 -14.88
N PRO A 82 -8.78 20.44 -15.48
CA PRO A 82 -7.66 19.78 -16.17
C PRO A 82 -6.91 18.75 -15.31
N GLU A 83 -6.81 19.03 -14.01
CA GLU A 83 -6.10 18.21 -13.02
C GLU A 83 -7.00 17.27 -12.20
N SER A 84 -8.30 17.17 -12.52
CA SER A 84 -9.13 16.11 -11.95
C SER A 84 -8.67 14.74 -12.46
N TYR A 85 -8.84 13.71 -11.66
CA TYR A 85 -8.46 12.36 -12.07
C TYR A 85 -9.41 11.82 -13.15
N HIS A 86 -10.65 12.31 -13.17
CA HIS A 86 -11.55 12.15 -14.29
C HIS A 86 -10.93 12.66 -15.60
N THR A 87 -10.53 13.94 -15.68
CA THR A 87 -9.92 14.50 -16.89
C THR A 87 -8.61 13.78 -17.25
N PHE A 88 -7.78 13.46 -16.26
CA PHE A 88 -6.53 12.71 -16.47
C PHE A 88 -6.80 11.38 -17.22
N MET A 89 -7.76 10.58 -16.74
CA MET A 89 -8.03 9.27 -17.31
C MET A 89 -8.58 9.34 -18.73
N TYR A 90 -9.46 10.30 -19.02
CA TYR A 90 -9.96 10.51 -20.37
C TYR A 90 -8.86 11.02 -21.32
N LYS A 91 -8.04 11.97 -20.86
CA LYS A 91 -6.91 12.52 -21.61
C LYS A 91 -5.90 11.45 -22.01
N HIS A 92 -5.53 10.57 -21.06
CA HIS A 92 -4.43 9.62 -21.26
C HIS A 92 -4.88 8.24 -21.75
N PHE A 93 -6.13 7.84 -21.53
CA PHE A 93 -6.55 6.47 -21.80
C PHE A 93 -7.96 6.34 -22.40
N PHE A 94 -9.01 6.69 -21.65
CA PHE A 94 -10.38 6.29 -22.00
C PHE A 94 -10.89 6.86 -23.34
N SER A 95 -10.49 8.07 -23.73
CA SER A 95 -10.89 8.64 -25.03
C SER A 95 -10.18 8.01 -26.24
N HIS A 96 -9.22 7.11 -26.02
CA HIS A 96 -8.36 6.56 -27.07
C HIS A 96 -8.54 5.06 -27.29
N VAL A 97 -9.42 4.41 -26.51
CA VAL A 97 -9.72 2.97 -26.55
C VAL A 97 -11.22 2.73 -26.55
N ASN A 98 -11.67 1.51 -26.87
CA ASN A 98 -13.09 1.15 -26.95
C ASN A 98 -13.71 0.68 -25.62
N VAL A 99 -13.24 1.19 -24.47
CA VAL A 99 -13.90 0.88 -23.19
C VAL A 99 -15.29 1.51 -23.17
N HIS A 100 -16.31 0.73 -22.81
CA HIS A 100 -17.67 1.26 -22.76
C HIS A 100 -17.82 2.25 -21.58
N PRO A 101 -18.43 3.44 -21.76
CA PRO A 101 -18.53 4.43 -20.68
C PRO A 101 -19.21 3.92 -19.40
N SER A 102 -20.18 3.01 -19.51
CA SER A 102 -20.83 2.39 -18.33
C SER A 102 -19.92 1.45 -17.53
N ASN A 103 -18.79 1.06 -18.10
CA ASN A 103 -17.81 0.18 -17.47
C ASN A 103 -16.67 0.98 -16.82
N ILE A 104 -16.72 2.31 -16.87
CA ILE A 104 -15.74 3.21 -16.25
C ILE A 104 -16.27 3.65 -14.89
N HIS A 105 -15.51 3.34 -13.83
CA HIS A 105 -15.82 3.77 -12.47
C HIS A 105 -14.68 4.63 -11.93
N ILE A 106 -15.01 5.87 -11.57
CA ILE A 106 -14.14 6.83 -10.88
C ILE A 106 -14.98 7.42 -9.73
N LEU A 107 -14.40 7.53 -8.55
CA LEU A 107 -15.07 8.11 -7.38
C LEU A 107 -15.57 9.52 -7.67
N ASN A 108 -16.78 9.85 -7.24
CA ASN A 108 -17.33 11.20 -7.37
C ASN A 108 -16.95 12.07 -6.18
N GLY A 109 -15.82 12.80 -6.29
CA GLY A 109 -15.36 13.75 -5.27
C GLY A 109 -16.29 14.95 -5.01
N ASN A 110 -17.36 15.12 -5.79
CA ASN A 110 -18.37 16.16 -5.60
C ASN A 110 -19.75 15.58 -5.21
N ALA A 111 -19.80 14.31 -4.78
CA ALA A 111 -21.04 13.72 -4.32
C ALA A 111 -21.60 14.49 -3.10
N PRO A 112 -22.94 14.66 -2.99
CA PRO A 112 -23.55 15.32 -1.84
C PRO A 112 -23.32 14.55 -0.54
N ASP A 113 -23.21 13.22 -0.62
CA ASP A 113 -22.83 12.33 0.46
C ASP A 113 -21.62 11.50 0.04
N LEU A 114 -20.45 11.89 0.56
CA LEU A 114 -19.16 11.27 0.26
C LEU A 114 -19.01 9.87 0.86
N GLU A 115 -19.67 9.59 1.99
CA GLU A 115 -19.62 8.26 2.61
C GLU A 115 -20.49 7.28 1.81
N ALA A 116 -21.69 7.70 1.42
CA ALA A 116 -22.55 6.91 0.56
C ALA A 116 -21.90 6.61 -0.80
N GLU A 117 -21.17 7.56 -1.38
CA GLU A 117 -20.36 7.36 -2.60
C GLU A 117 -19.32 6.24 -2.39
N CYS A 118 -18.56 6.29 -1.29
CA CYS A 118 -17.55 5.27 -0.97
C CYS A 118 -18.16 3.87 -0.82
N VAL A 119 -19.30 3.76 -0.13
CA VAL A 119 -20.03 2.49 0.05
C VAL A 119 -20.54 1.95 -1.29
N GLN A 120 -21.08 2.82 -2.15
CA GLN A 120 -21.56 2.44 -3.48
C GLN A 120 -20.40 1.98 -4.37
N TYR A 121 -19.24 2.61 -4.26
CA TYR A 121 -18.05 2.23 -5.02
C TYR A 121 -17.58 0.81 -4.66
N GLU A 122 -17.53 0.48 -3.36
CA GLU A 122 -17.22 -0.87 -2.88
C GLU A 122 -18.27 -1.89 -3.32
N ALA A 123 -19.55 -1.52 -3.30
CA ALA A 123 -20.63 -2.36 -3.78
C ALA A 123 -20.52 -2.62 -5.30
N ALA A 124 -20.12 -1.62 -6.08
CA ALA A 124 -19.88 -1.75 -7.52
C ALA A 124 -18.71 -2.69 -7.83
N ILE A 125 -17.60 -2.57 -7.08
CA ILE A 125 -16.47 -3.52 -7.15
C ILE A 125 -16.98 -4.94 -6.88
N LYS A 126 -17.72 -5.14 -5.79
CA LYS A 126 -18.26 -6.47 -5.43
C LYS A 126 -19.23 -7.01 -6.49
N LYS A 127 -20.08 -6.15 -7.06
CA LYS A 127 -21.04 -6.51 -8.13
C LYS A 127 -20.32 -6.93 -9.42
N ALA A 128 -19.19 -6.31 -9.74
CA ALA A 128 -18.34 -6.71 -10.86
C ALA A 128 -17.59 -8.04 -10.62
N GLY A 129 -17.76 -8.66 -9.44
CA GLY A 129 -16.99 -9.84 -9.05
C GLY A 129 -15.61 -9.50 -8.49
N GLY A 130 -15.38 -8.23 -8.12
CA GLY A 130 -14.12 -7.69 -7.61
C GLY A 130 -13.01 -7.57 -8.67
N ILE A 131 -11.87 -7.00 -8.28
CA ILE A 131 -10.79 -6.65 -9.21
C ILE A 131 -9.92 -7.87 -9.55
N ASP A 132 -9.65 -8.11 -10.84
CA ASP A 132 -8.78 -9.18 -11.33
C ASP A 132 -7.31 -8.76 -11.32
N LEU A 133 -7.03 -7.53 -11.75
CA LEU A 133 -5.70 -6.94 -11.69
C LEU A 133 -5.81 -5.50 -11.22
N PHE A 134 -5.10 -5.15 -10.15
CA PHE A 134 -5.01 -3.78 -9.67
C PHE A 134 -3.65 -3.21 -10.03
N LEU A 135 -3.63 -2.26 -10.98
CA LEU A 135 -2.44 -1.49 -11.29
C LEU A 135 -2.35 -0.30 -10.32
N GLY A 136 -1.19 -0.13 -9.69
CA GLY A 136 -0.93 0.94 -8.73
C GLY A 136 0.42 1.62 -8.97
N GLY A 137 0.60 2.74 -8.28
CA GLY A 137 1.90 3.38 -8.08
C GLY A 137 2.21 3.49 -6.59
N ILE A 138 3.28 4.20 -6.27
CA ILE A 138 3.66 4.51 -4.89
C ILE A 138 3.92 6.01 -4.72
N GLY A 139 3.56 6.58 -3.59
CA GLY A 139 4.03 7.90 -3.15
C GLY A 139 5.50 7.88 -2.73
N PRO A 140 6.18 9.05 -2.64
CA PRO A 140 7.54 9.14 -2.07
C PRO A 140 7.59 8.77 -0.57
N ASP A 141 6.44 8.79 0.10
CA ASP A 141 6.19 8.39 1.50
C ASP A 141 5.70 6.94 1.62
N GLY A 142 5.63 6.18 0.52
CA GLY A 142 5.16 4.80 0.51
C GLY A 142 3.66 4.60 0.45
N HIS A 143 2.85 5.64 0.22
CA HIS A 143 1.41 5.46 0.10
C HIS A 143 1.01 4.66 -1.15
N ILE A 144 -0.04 3.86 -1.03
CA ILE A 144 -0.80 3.31 -2.15
C ILE A 144 -2.15 4.03 -2.25
N ALA A 145 -2.54 4.48 -3.45
CA ALA A 145 -3.64 5.44 -3.60
C ALA A 145 -3.41 6.66 -2.67
N PHE A 146 -4.43 7.28 -2.10
CA PHE A 146 -4.26 8.25 -1.01
C PHE A 146 -4.28 7.60 0.39
N ASN A 147 -3.80 6.37 0.53
CA ASN A 147 -3.60 5.78 1.87
C ASN A 147 -2.31 6.30 2.49
N GLU A 148 -2.37 7.56 2.92
CA GLU A 148 -1.28 8.31 3.57
C GLU A 148 -0.72 7.57 4.82
N PRO A 149 0.52 7.86 5.24
CA PRO A 149 1.12 7.31 6.45
C PRO A 149 0.19 7.38 7.67
N GLY A 150 0.06 6.26 8.38
CA GLY A 150 -0.85 6.07 9.50
C GLY A 150 -2.23 5.50 9.12
N SER A 151 -2.52 5.36 7.83
CA SER A 151 -3.76 4.72 7.36
C SER A 151 -3.86 3.25 7.77
N SER A 152 -5.03 2.82 8.25
CA SER A 152 -5.26 1.41 8.57
C SER A 152 -4.98 0.51 7.36
N LEU A 153 -4.20 -0.56 7.58
CA LEU A 153 -3.94 -1.56 6.54
C LEU A 153 -5.18 -2.40 6.20
N ALA A 154 -6.21 -2.38 7.06
CA ALA A 154 -7.50 -3.00 6.83
C ALA A 154 -8.56 -2.00 6.31
N SER A 155 -8.13 -0.80 5.87
CA SER A 155 -9.05 0.26 5.46
C SER A 155 -9.84 -0.10 4.20
N ARG A 156 -11.06 0.46 4.11
CA ARG A 156 -11.92 0.47 2.92
C ARG A 156 -11.91 1.84 2.25
N THR A 157 -12.61 1.94 1.11
CA THR A 157 -12.84 3.20 0.41
C THR A 157 -13.43 4.25 1.36
N ARG A 158 -12.82 5.45 1.40
CA ARG A 158 -13.18 6.51 2.36
C ARG A 158 -12.69 7.89 1.90
N VAL A 159 -13.16 8.91 2.61
CA VAL A 159 -12.56 10.25 2.59
C VAL A 159 -11.20 10.22 3.29
N LYS A 160 -10.20 10.84 2.68
CA LYS A 160 -8.88 11.05 3.29
C LYS A 160 -8.39 12.47 3.10
N THR A 161 -7.97 13.09 4.21
CA THR A 161 -7.15 14.31 4.20
C THR A 161 -5.75 13.99 3.71
N LEU A 162 -5.27 14.76 2.73
CA LEU A 162 -3.95 14.61 2.13
C LEU A 162 -2.86 15.05 3.12
N ALA A 163 -1.74 14.34 3.13
CA ALA A 163 -0.56 14.71 3.88
C ALA A 163 0.12 15.93 3.25
N TYR A 164 0.89 16.67 4.06
CA TYR A 164 1.63 17.85 3.58
C TYR A 164 2.59 17.51 2.44
N ASP A 165 3.29 16.37 2.53
CA ASP A 165 4.21 15.90 1.48
C ASP A 165 3.48 15.62 0.16
N THR A 166 2.27 15.07 0.22
CA THR A 166 1.40 14.86 -0.95
C THR A 166 0.95 16.19 -1.56
N ILE A 167 0.58 17.17 -0.74
CA ILE A 167 0.23 18.52 -1.20
C ILE A 167 1.42 19.16 -1.93
N ILE A 168 2.64 19.08 -1.36
CA ILE A 168 3.86 19.56 -2.02
C ILE A 168 4.08 18.84 -3.35
N ALA A 169 4.04 17.50 -3.36
CA ALA A 169 4.32 16.69 -4.54
C ALA A 169 3.32 16.97 -5.69
N ASN A 170 2.06 17.26 -5.35
CA ASN A 170 1.01 17.52 -6.32
C ASN A 170 0.90 18.99 -6.73
N SER A 171 1.46 19.93 -5.95
CA SER A 171 1.46 21.37 -6.28
C SER A 171 1.97 21.70 -7.67
N ARG A 172 2.91 20.91 -8.22
CA ARG A 172 3.41 21.07 -9.59
C ARG A 172 2.34 20.99 -10.67
N PHE A 173 1.19 20.38 -10.38
CA PHE A 173 0.02 20.31 -11.25
C PHE A 173 -0.91 21.52 -11.07
N PHE A 174 -0.79 22.25 -9.96
CA PHE A 174 -1.63 23.38 -9.58
C PHE A 174 -0.81 24.69 -9.53
N ASP A 175 -0.07 24.98 -10.61
CA ASP A 175 0.78 26.18 -10.75
C ASP A 175 1.88 26.34 -9.69
N ASN A 176 2.28 25.26 -9.01
CA ASN A 176 3.15 25.27 -7.83
C ASN A 176 2.58 26.06 -6.63
N ASP A 177 1.26 26.20 -6.58
CA ASP A 177 0.54 26.87 -5.50
C ASP A 177 -0.13 25.82 -4.59
N LEU A 178 0.32 25.74 -3.34
CA LEU A 178 -0.16 24.78 -2.36
C LEU A 178 -1.64 25.01 -2.01
N ASP A 179 -2.12 26.26 -2.07
CA ASP A 179 -3.50 26.61 -1.70
C ASP A 179 -4.51 26.17 -2.76
N LYS A 180 -4.06 25.94 -4.00
CA LYS A 180 -4.89 25.42 -5.09
C LYS A 180 -5.03 23.90 -5.07
N VAL A 181 -4.19 23.19 -4.30
CA VAL A 181 -4.26 21.72 -4.22
C VAL A 181 -5.46 21.33 -3.34
N PRO A 182 -6.37 20.45 -3.80
CA PRO A 182 -7.43 19.93 -2.97
C PRO A 182 -6.87 19.26 -1.70
N LYS A 183 -7.46 19.59 -0.54
CA LYS A 183 -6.93 19.12 0.77
C LYS A 183 -7.41 17.72 1.15
N MET A 184 -8.41 17.20 0.44
CA MET A 184 -9.01 15.90 0.69
C MET A 184 -9.30 15.18 -0.63
N ALA A 185 -9.36 13.86 -0.56
CA ALA A 185 -9.73 13.00 -1.68
C ALA A 185 -10.63 11.86 -1.20
N LEU A 186 -11.40 11.30 -2.12
CA LEU A 186 -11.94 9.95 -1.97
C LEU A 186 -10.89 8.97 -2.47
N THR A 187 -10.70 7.87 -1.76
CA THR A 187 -9.69 6.88 -2.13
C THR A 187 -10.11 5.49 -1.72
N VAL A 188 -9.78 4.49 -2.54
CA VAL A 188 -9.90 3.07 -2.17
C VAL A 188 -9.02 2.77 -0.96
N GLY A 189 -9.46 1.84 -0.13
CA GLY A 189 -8.70 1.42 1.04
C GLY A 189 -7.54 0.49 0.70
N VAL A 190 -6.61 0.32 1.64
CA VAL A 190 -5.52 -0.66 1.50
C VAL A 190 -6.10 -2.07 1.31
N GLN A 191 -7.10 -2.45 2.11
CA GLN A 191 -7.73 -3.76 1.98
C GLN A 191 -8.50 -3.91 0.66
N THR A 192 -9.09 -2.83 0.16
CA THR A 192 -9.77 -2.81 -1.15
C THR A 192 -8.79 -3.18 -2.28
N VAL A 193 -7.55 -2.69 -2.21
CA VAL A 193 -6.49 -3.08 -3.17
C VAL A 193 -6.02 -4.51 -2.94
N LEU A 194 -5.77 -4.91 -1.68
CA LEU A 194 -5.30 -6.26 -1.33
C LEU A 194 -6.32 -7.36 -1.64
N GLU A 195 -7.58 -7.01 -1.86
CA GLU A 195 -8.60 -7.96 -2.32
C GLU A 195 -8.54 -8.22 -3.82
N ALA A 196 -7.75 -7.49 -4.61
CA ALA A 196 -7.55 -7.84 -6.01
C ALA A 196 -6.93 -9.24 -6.14
N ARG A 197 -7.16 -9.94 -7.27
CA ARG A 197 -6.48 -11.24 -7.48
C ARG A 197 -4.98 -11.05 -7.68
N GLU A 198 -4.61 -9.99 -8.36
CA GLU A 198 -3.23 -9.57 -8.61
C GLU A 198 -3.09 -8.09 -8.33
N VAL A 199 -1.95 -7.69 -7.76
CA VAL A 199 -1.59 -6.29 -7.60
C VAL A 199 -0.26 -6.06 -8.30
N VAL A 200 -0.24 -5.12 -9.24
CA VAL A 200 0.93 -4.76 -10.04
C VAL A 200 1.27 -3.31 -9.74
N ILE A 201 2.49 -3.02 -9.33
CA ILE A 201 2.93 -1.67 -8.97
C ILE A 201 4.05 -1.22 -9.89
N ILE A 202 3.94 0.00 -10.43
CA ILE A 202 5.04 0.69 -11.09
C ILE A 202 5.75 1.65 -10.14
N ILE A 203 7.08 1.57 -10.07
CA ILE A 203 7.89 2.49 -9.26
C ILE A 203 9.11 2.91 -10.07
N THR A 204 9.20 4.18 -10.45
CA THR A 204 10.28 4.69 -11.31
C THR A 204 10.92 5.94 -10.74
N GLY A 205 12.25 6.01 -10.83
CA GLY A 205 13.07 7.16 -10.49
C GLY A 205 13.57 7.17 -9.04
N ALA A 206 14.73 7.80 -8.86
CA ALA A 206 15.47 7.83 -7.59
C ALA A 206 14.67 8.38 -6.41
N HIS A 207 13.79 9.35 -6.67
CA HIS A 207 12.92 9.95 -5.64
C HIS A 207 11.92 8.98 -4.99
N LYS A 208 11.81 7.73 -5.48
CA LYS A 208 10.98 6.67 -4.89
C LYS A 208 11.78 5.53 -4.24
N SER A 209 13.12 5.59 -4.27
CA SER A 209 13.97 4.49 -3.81
C SER A 209 13.82 4.18 -2.33
N LEU A 210 13.72 5.23 -1.49
CA LEU A 210 13.50 5.07 -0.05
C LEU A 210 12.17 4.37 0.22
N ALA A 211 11.10 4.78 -0.47
CA ALA A 211 9.78 4.18 -0.32
C ALA A 211 9.78 2.71 -0.75
N LEU A 212 10.45 2.38 -1.86
CA LEU A 212 10.63 0.98 -2.29
C LEU A 212 11.32 0.16 -1.20
N LYS A 213 12.47 0.62 -0.70
CA LYS A 213 13.23 -0.05 0.37
C LYS A 213 12.35 -0.30 1.59
N LYS A 214 11.63 0.73 2.05
CA LYS A 214 10.74 0.65 3.20
C LYS A 214 9.61 -0.36 3.02
N CYS A 215 9.16 -0.57 1.79
CA CYS A 215 8.03 -1.46 1.50
C CYS A 215 8.43 -2.90 1.24
N ILE A 216 9.69 -3.19 0.85
CA ILE A 216 10.11 -4.55 0.48
C ILE A 216 11.21 -5.16 1.37
N GLU A 217 12.05 -4.33 2.01
CA GLU A 217 13.11 -4.83 2.91
C GLU A 217 12.77 -4.66 4.39
N ASP A 218 12.00 -3.63 4.75
CA ASP A 218 11.49 -3.44 6.10
C ASP A 218 10.15 -4.17 6.31
N GLY A 219 9.71 -4.29 7.55
CA GLY A 219 8.46 -5.00 7.90
C GLY A 219 7.19 -4.23 7.53
N VAL A 220 6.07 -4.97 7.48
CA VAL A 220 4.72 -4.41 7.28
C VAL A 220 4.44 -3.31 8.30
N ASN A 221 4.14 -2.11 7.80
CA ASN A 221 3.98 -0.91 8.61
C ASN A 221 2.99 0.07 7.98
N HIS A 222 2.02 0.55 8.76
CA HIS A 222 1.02 1.53 8.30
C HIS A 222 1.59 2.92 7.95
N MET A 223 2.85 3.21 8.31
CA MET A 223 3.56 4.41 7.87
C MET A 223 4.04 4.31 6.42
N TRP A 224 4.12 3.10 5.87
CA TRP A 224 4.51 2.81 4.49
C TRP A 224 3.47 1.84 3.92
N THR A 225 2.28 2.33 3.57
CA THR A 225 1.10 1.47 3.39
C THR A 225 1.26 0.44 2.27
N LEU A 226 2.09 0.70 1.26
CA LEU A 226 2.45 -0.29 0.24
C LEU A 226 3.19 -1.52 0.80
N SER A 227 3.84 -1.43 1.98
CA SER A 227 4.44 -2.59 2.66
C SER A 227 3.44 -3.72 2.93
N SER A 228 2.14 -3.41 2.97
CA SER A 228 1.08 -4.40 3.08
C SER A 228 1.03 -5.40 1.92
N LEU A 229 1.64 -5.09 0.76
CA LEU A 229 1.78 -6.04 -0.35
C LEU A 229 2.57 -7.29 0.03
N GLN A 230 3.39 -7.24 1.08
CA GLN A 230 4.05 -8.45 1.61
C GLN A 230 3.04 -9.51 2.06
N LEU A 231 1.81 -9.11 2.38
CA LEU A 231 0.70 -10.00 2.78
C LEU A 231 -0.16 -10.47 1.58
N HIS A 232 0.02 -9.86 0.42
CA HIS A 232 -0.75 -10.22 -0.78
C HIS A 232 -0.23 -11.54 -1.38
N PRO A 233 -1.09 -12.45 -1.86
CA PRO A 233 -0.64 -13.73 -2.43
C PRO A 233 0.06 -13.57 -3.79
N HIS A 234 -0.34 -12.56 -4.58
CA HIS A 234 0.20 -12.36 -5.94
C HIS A 234 0.58 -10.89 -6.26
N PRO A 235 1.54 -10.30 -5.52
CA PRO A 235 2.05 -8.96 -5.79
C PRO A 235 3.23 -9.00 -6.78
N MET A 236 3.22 -8.06 -7.71
CA MET A 236 4.32 -7.76 -8.62
C MET A 236 4.68 -6.29 -8.51
N ILE A 237 5.96 -6.00 -8.38
CA ILE A 237 6.50 -4.64 -8.41
C ILE A 237 7.45 -4.57 -9.60
N VAL A 238 7.27 -3.58 -10.47
CA VAL A 238 8.13 -3.34 -11.63
C VAL A 238 8.78 -1.97 -11.47
N VAL A 239 10.10 -1.96 -11.55
CA VAL A 239 10.93 -0.80 -11.23
C VAL A 239 11.96 -0.53 -12.31
N ASP A 240 12.43 0.72 -12.38
CA ASP A 240 13.68 1.06 -13.07
C ASP A 240 14.89 0.90 -12.12
N GLU A 241 16.12 0.97 -12.65
CA GLU A 241 17.34 0.88 -11.83
C GLU A 241 17.41 1.99 -10.77
N ASP A 242 17.02 3.22 -11.12
CA ASP A 242 17.06 4.37 -10.22
C ASP A 242 16.18 4.18 -8.97
N ALA A 243 15.02 3.53 -9.09
CA ALA A 243 14.20 3.21 -7.94
C ALA A 243 14.87 2.19 -6.98
N THR A 244 15.93 1.51 -7.38
CA THR A 244 16.62 0.50 -6.53
C THR A 244 17.78 1.05 -5.70
N LEU A 245 18.09 2.35 -5.79
CA LEU A 245 19.29 2.95 -5.19
C LEU A 245 19.45 2.76 -3.67
N GLU A 246 18.34 2.62 -2.94
CA GLU A 246 18.34 2.40 -1.49
C GLU A 246 18.26 0.92 -1.10
N LEU A 247 18.08 0.02 -2.07
CA LEU A 247 18.02 -1.42 -1.81
C LEU A 247 19.41 -2.00 -1.55
N GLN A 248 19.45 -3.08 -0.78
CA GLN A 248 20.69 -3.84 -0.64
C GLN A 248 21.07 -4.47 -1.99
N VAL A 249 22.37 -4.45 -2.29
CA VAL A 249 22.94 -5.13 -3.47
C VAL A 249 22.49 -6.59 -3.55
N LYS A 250 22.39 -7.27 -2.40
CA LYS A 250 21.92 -8.66 -2.33
C LYS A 250 20.47 -8.81 -2.79
N THR A 251 19.59 -7.88 -2.42
CA THR A 251 18.17 -7.86 -2.83
C THR A 251 18.06 -7.72 -4.34
N VAL A 252 18.76 -6.73 -4.91
CA VAL A 252 18.77 -6.49 -6.37
C VAL A 252 19.30 -7.72 -7.12
N LYS A 253 20.44 -8.28 -6.70
CA LYS A 253 21.02 -9.48 -7.31
C LYS A 253 20.10 -10.69 -7.21
N TYR A 254 19.45 -10.87 -6.07
CA TYR A 254 18.50 -11.97 -5.85
C TYR A 254 17.36 -11.90 -6.88
N PHE A 255 16.68 -10.76 -6.98
CA PHE A 255 15.53 -10.61 -7.88
C PHE A 255 15.91 -10.68 -9.36
N LYS A 256 17.03 -10.07 -9.76
CA LYS A 256 17.57 -10.24 -11.13
C LYS A 256 17.87 -11.71 -11.44
N SER A 257 18.50 -12.43 -10.50
CA SER A 257 18.86 -13.83 -10.68
C SER A 257 17.65 -14.74 -10.81
N ILE A 258 16.65 -14.62 -9.93
CA ILE A 258 15.48 -15.53 -9.96
C ILE A 258 14.63 -15.31 -11.21
N GLU A 259 14.46 -14.07 -11.67
CA GLU A 259 13.69 -13.79 -12.90
C GLU A 259 14.46 -14.31 -14.14
N ALA A 260 15.78 -14.12 -14.19
CA ALA A 260 16.61 -14.67 -15.27
C ALA A 260 16.55 -16.20 -15.34
N VAL A 261 16.66 -16.88 -14.18
CA VAL A 261 16.54 -18.34 -14.10
C VAL A 261 15.14 -18.78 -14.51
N ALA A 262 14.08 -18.17 -13.97
CA ALA A 262 12.71 -18.50 -14.32
C ALA A 262 12.45 -18.38 -15.83
N SER A 263 12.86 -17.26 -16.44
CA SER A 263 12.78 -17.06 -17.89
C SER A 263 13.57 -18.10 -18.69
N SER A 264 14.79 -18.45 -18.26
CA SER A 264 15.61 -19.47 -18.94
C SER A 264 14.98 -20.87 -18.92
N GLN A 265 14.16 -21.16 -17.92
CA GLN A 265 13.45 -22.43 -17.77
C GLN A 265 12.04 -22.39 -18.42
N GLY A 266 11.67 -21.29 -19.08
CA GLY A 266 10.33 -21.10 -19.63
C GLY A 266 9.25 -21.01 -18.55
N PHE A 267 9.63 -20.70 -17.30
CA PHE A 267 8.71 -20.60 -16.18
C PHE A 267 8.38 -19.12 -15.92
N GLU A 268 7.10 -18.78 -15.98
CA GLU A 268 6.60 -17.49 -15.54
C GLU A 268 5.86 -17.63 -14.21
N GLN A 269 6.22 -16.81 -13.21
CA GLN A 269 5.47 -16.72 -11.95
C GLN A 269 4.16 -15.96 -12.17
N ILE A 270 3.19 -16.64 -12.80
CA ILE A 270 1.83 -16.16 -13.08
C ILE A 270 0.80 -16.93 -12.25
N LEU A 271 -0.38 -16.35 -12.09
CA LEU A 271 -1.50 -17.05 -11.48
C LEU A 271 -1.81 -18.37 -12.20
N PRO A 272 -2.10 -19.46 -11.47
CA PRO A 272 -2.67 -20.66 -12.07
C PRO A 272 -3.93 -20.31 -12.87
N SER A 273 -4.07 -20.89 -14.07
CA SER A 273 -5.13 -20.53 -15.02
C SER A 273 -6.53 -20.47 -14.39
N LYS A 274 -6.86 -21.42 -13.50
CA LYS A 274 -8.15 -21.46 -12.78
C LYS A 274 -8.41 -20.23 -11.91
N ILE A 275 -7.39 -19.70 -11.22
CA ILE A 275 -7.51 -18.48 -10.42
C ILE A 275 -7.49 -17.25 -11.33
N ARG A 276 -6.71 -17.35 -12.41
CA ARG A 276 -6.45 -16.31 -13.39
C ARG A 276 -7.67 -15.95 -14.23
N THR A 277 -8.51 -16.93 -14.59
CA THR A 277 -9.65 -16.79 -15.52
C THR A 277 -10.98 -17.30 -14.95
N GLY A 278 -10.98 -17.98 -13.80
CA GLY A 278 -12.17 -18.62 -13.26
C GLY A 278 -13.00 -17.74 -12.32
N PRO A 279 -14.22 -18.19 -11.96
CA PRO A 279 -15.10 -17.50 -11.01
C PRO A 279 -14.42 -17.30 -9.65
N ARG A 280 -14.69 -16.18 -8.99
CA ARG A 280 -13.96 -15.76 -7.77
C ARG A 280 -14.26 -16.59 -6.51
N THR A 281 -15.26 -17.46 -6.53
CA THR A 281 -15.86 -18.06 -5.32
C THR A 281 -14.96 -18.97 -4.49
N THR A 282 -13.68 -19.19 -4.84
CA THR A 282 -12.87 -20.25 -4.20
C THR A 282 -11.53 -19.85 -3.59
N ALA A 283 -10.96 -18.65 -3.81
CA ALA A 283 -9.55 -18.43 -3.45
C ALA A 283 -9.28 -17.55 -2.21
N LEU A 284 -9.82 -16.33 -2.15
CA LEU A 284 -9.39 -15.36 -1.12
C LEU A 284 -10.01 -15.57 0.28
N ASN A 285 -11.14 -16.28 0.39
CA ASN A 285 -11.75 -16.58 1.69
C ASN A 285 -11.11 -17.79 2.40
N SER A 286 -10.18 -18.52 1.75
CA SER A 286 -9.60 -19.74 2.33
C SER A 286 -8.33 -19.51 3.13
N THR A 287 -7.65 -18.36 2.98
CA THR A 287 -6.35 -18.11 3.63
C THR A 287 -6.45 -17.40 4.98
N TYR A 288 -7.65 -17.07 5.46
CA TYR A 288 -7.87 -16.70 6.86
C TYR A 288 -9.27 -17.09 7.34
N SER A 289 -9.49 -18.38 7.56
CA SER A 289 -10.42 -18.82 8.60
C SER A 289 -9.60 -19.07 9.85
N PRO A 290 -9.79 -18.34 10.96
CA PRO A 290 -9.35 -18.87 12.24
C PRO A 290 -10.10 -20.19 12.39
N SER A 291 -9.38 -21.30 12.34
CA SER A 291 -9.96 -22.60 12.66
C SER A 291 -10.67 -22.44 14.00
N LYS A 292 -11.98 -22.72 14.04
CA LYS A 292 -12.66 -22.92 15.33
C LYS A 292 -11.77 -23.86 16.13
N PRO A 293 -11.36 -23.52 17.36
CA PRO A 293 -10.55 -24.42 18.15
C PRO A 293 -11.32 -25.74 18.24
N ALA A 294 -10.65 -26.82 17.79
CA ALA A 294 -11.19 -28.15 17.89
C ALA A 294 -11.58 -28.37 19.36
N THR A 295 -12.86 -28.65 19.60
CA THR A 295 -13.38 -28.97 20.93
C THR A 295 -12.98 -30.41 21.23
N THR A 296 -11.67 -30.65 21.37
CA THR A 296 -11.15 -31.86 21.99
C THR A 296 -11.04 -31.56 23.47
N THR A 297 -12.01 -32.02 24.24
CA THR A 297 -11.95 -32.05 25.70
C THR A 297 -10.71 -32.83 26.12
N PRO A 298 -9.66 -32.20 26.68
CA PRO A 298 -8.55 -32.95 27.24
C PRO A 298 -8.99 -33.47 28.61
N ALA A 299 -8.70 -34.74 28.89
CA ALA A 299 -8.82 -35.30 30.22
C ALA A 299 -8.03 -34.43 31.22
N LYS A 300 -8.60 -34.25 32.42
CA LYS A 300 -7.99 -33.53 33.54
C LYS A 300 -6.61 -34.14 33.88
N GLU A 301 -5.55 -33.44 33.51
CA GLU A 301 -4.29 -33.46 34.24
C GLU A 301 -3.88 -32.00 34.49
N GLU A 302 -3.79 -31.62 35.76
CA GLU A 302 -3.36 -30.29 36.19
C GLU A 302 -1.85 -30.12 35.96
N PRO A 303 -1.40 -29.09 35.24
CA PRO A 303 0.01 -28.77 35.18
C PRO A 303 0.40 -27.89 36.38
N SER A 304 1.12 -28.48 37.34
CA SER A 304 1.82 -27.72 38.38
C SER A 304 3.04 -27.00 37.80
N ILE A 305 2.94 -25.68 37.61
CA ILE A 305 4.11 -24.84 37.30
C ILE A 305 4.62 -24.23 38.61
N LEU A 306 5.70 -24.80 39.13
CA LEU A 306 6.51 -24.20 40.20
C LEU A 306 7.18 -22.93 39.65
N SER A 307 6.76 -21.76 40.12
CA SER A 307 7.44 -20.49 39.85
C SER A 307 8.78 -20.46 40.60
N PRO A 308 9.93 -20.16 39.95
CA PRO A 308 11.17 -19.92 40.68
C PRO A 308 11.08 -18.56 41.41
N GLN A 309 11.20 -18.58 42.73
CA GLN A 309 11.21 -17.37 43.56
C GLN A 309 12.56 -16.63 43.49
N PRO A 310 12.57 -15.29 43.62
CA PRO A 310 13.81 -14.52 43.65
C PRO A 310 14.64 -14.82 44.91
N LEU A 311 15.83 -15.37 44.71
CA LEU A 311 16.85 -15.52 45.74
C LEU A 311 17.50 -14.16 46.02
N THR A 312 16.98 -13.42 47.00
CA THR A 312 17.72 -12.47 47.86
C THR A 312 16.79 -11.75 48.85
N SER A 313 16.49 -12.37 50.00
CA SER A 313 16.09 -11.60 51.20
C SER A 313 16.34 -12.30 52.55
N THR A 314 17.21 -13.32 52.60
CA THR A 314 17.50 -14.08 53.83
C THR A 314 18.57 -13.48 54.75
N LEU A 315 18.73 -12.15 54.77
CA LEU A 315 19.63 -11.48 55.73
C LEU A 315 18.96 -10.44 56.66
N LEU A 316 17.63 -10.32 56.70
CA LEU A 316 16.96 -9.34 57.57
C LEU A 316 15.93 -9.89 58.57
N ALA A 317 15.79 -11.21 58.75
CA ALA A 317 14.76 -11.78 59.64
C ALA A 317 15.27 -12.63 60.83
N ARG A 318 16.56 -12.51 61.22
CA ARG A 318 17.07 -13.15 62.44
C ARG A 318 17.81 -12.16 63.33
N ARG A 319 17.04 -11.39 64.11
CA ARG A 319 17.30 -11.01 65.52
C ARG A 319 16.29 -9.95 65.97
N ARG A 320 15.11 -10.39 66.44
CA ARG A 320 14.36 -9.66 67.46
C ARG A 320 14.72 -10.26 68.81
N ARG A 321 15.55 -9.56 69.59
CA ARG A 321 15.45 -9.47 71.06
C ARG A 321 16.39 -8.39 71.57
N SER A 322 15.84 -7.53 72.42
CA SER A 322 16.52 -6.54 73.29
C SER A 322 17.07 -5.31 72.54
N ILE A 323 16.92 -4.03 72.91
CA ILE A 323 16.49 -3.33 74.14
C ILE A 323 16.23 -1.85 73.78
N ARG A 324 15.22 -1.25 74.43
CA ARG A 324 14.94 0.17 74.75
C ARG A 324 14.94 1.29 73.68
N PHE A 325 13.78 1.96 73.65
CA PHE A 325 13.56 3.38 73.31
C PHE A 325 14.47 4.33 74.10
N VAL A 326 15.07 5.32 73.41
CA VAL A 326 15.27 6.69 73.93
C VAL A 326 15.06 7.66 72.76
N ALA A 327 14.14 8.60 72.94
CA ALA A 327 13.88 9.73 72.06
C ALA A 327 14.94 10.83 72.24
N ILE A 328 15.04 11.78 71.28
CA ILE A 328 15.40 13.23 71.39
C ILE A 328 15.98 13.67 70.02
N ARG A 329 15.26 14.46 69.21
CA ARG A 329 15.17 15.94 69.16
C ARG A 329 16.37 16.63 68.49
N ARG A 330 16.04 17.31 67.36
CA ARG A 330 16.48 18.64 66.87
C ARG A 330 17.98 19.00 66.75
N SER A 331 18.23 19.67 65.62
CA SER A 331 18.99 20.94 65.45
C SER A 331 20.41 20.94 64.87
N TRP A 332 20.52 21.71 63.79
CA TRP A 332 21.44 22.84 63.56
C TRP A 332 22.75 22.69 62.76
N CYS A 333 22.96 23.78 62.00
CA CYS A 333 24.17 24.41 61.45
C CYS A 333 24.82 23.83 60.19
N ARG A 334 24.93 24.56 59.06
CA ARG A 334 25.55 25.88 58.68
C ARG A 334 27.03 25.74 58.27
N ILE A 335 27.43 26.61 57.31
CA ILE A 335 28.79 27.13 56.96
C ILE A 335 29.53 26.30 55.86
N VAL A 336 30.15 26.83 54.79
CA VAL A 336 30.48 28.18 54.22
C VAL A 336 30.96 27.94 52.75
N TRP A 337 30.47 28.65 51.73
CA TRP A 337 30.99 29.86 51.02
C TRP A 337 32.28 29.70 50.19
N GLY A 338 32.22 30.14 48.92
CA GLY A 338 33.38 30.28 47.99
C GLY A 338 33.03 30.74 46.56
N VAL A 339 32.68 32.02 46.42
CA VAL A 339 32.93 33.02 45.34
C VAL A 339 33.56 32.51 44.00
N GLY A 340 33.17 32.92 42.79
CA GLY A 340 32.46 34.14 42.38
C GLY A 340 32.04 34.22 40.90
N LEU A 341 31.18 35.22 40.67
CA LEU A 341 30.72 35.78 39.39
C LEU A 341 31.85 36.48 38.63
N LEU A 342 31.79 36.48 37.29
CA LEU A 342 32.11 37.67 36.51
C LEU A 342 31.00 37.97 35.50
N ARG A 343 30.56 39.23 35.50
CA ARG A 343 29.44 39.82 34.76
C ARG A 343 29.92 40.48 33.46
N PHE A 344 28.99 40.58 32.53
CA PHE A 344 28.94 41.42 31.33
C PHE A 344 29.14 42.94 31.56
N ARG A 345 29.82 43.59 30.60
CA ARG A 345 29.54 44.87 29.87
C ARG A 345 30.84 45.28 29.17
N VAL A 346 30.87 45.65 27.88
CA VAL A 346 30.15 46.72 27.17
C VAL A 346 29.67 46.25 25.80
#